data_AF-A0A1Z4I675-F1
#
_entry.id   AF-A0A1Z4I675-F1
#
_cell.length_a   1.000
_cell.length_b   1.000
_cell.length_c   1.000
_cell.angle_alpha   90.00
_cell.angle_beta   90.00
_cell.angle_gamma   90.00
#
_symmetry.space_group_name_H-M   'P 1'
#
loop_
_entity.id
_entity.type
_entity.pdbx_description
1 polymer ?
#
loop_
_entity_poly.entity_id
_entity_poly.type
_entity_poly.pdbx_seq_one_letter_code
_entity_poly.pdbx_strand_id
1 'polypeptide(L)'
;MAKPNGVKSETVQESNTELDIENLPEAVEDTQDIDNILNSLKALLSTVEKLQKIRQEVGDIKPLIGRMLDGELVTGEELEQLKTGVNGLSRLVRAYSDHQAALTKAQPARQLLDQVLKERKAD
;
A
#
# COMPACT_ATOMS: atom_id res chain seq x y z
N MET A 1 -11.86 74.26 -25.05
CA MET A 1 -10.73 73.53 -25.65
C MET A 1 -10.16 72.54 -24.62
N ALA A 2 -10.02 71.28 -25.01
CA ALA A 2 -9.12 70.20 -24.54
C ALA A 2 -9.01 69.74 -23.05
N LYS A 3 -9.49 68.49 -22.81
CA LYS A 3 -8.89 67.34 -22.05
C LYS A 3 -8.86 67.36 -20.49
N PRO A 4 -8.69 66.19 -19.79
CA PRO A 4 -9.08 64.79 -20.07
C PRO A 4 -9.61 63.97 -18.84
N ASN A 5 -9.95 62.69 -19.10
CA ASN A 5 -10.36 61.55 -18.25
C ASN A 5 -9.80 61.43 -16.82
N GLY A 6 -10.66 60.95 -15.92
CA GLY A 6 -10.29 60.34 -14.63
C GLY A 6 -11.40 59.45 -14.07
N VAL A 7 -11.55 58.23 -14.58
CA VAL A 7 -12.34 57.16 -13.92
C VAL A 7 -11.43 56.55 -12.86
N LYS A 8 -11.71 56.82 -11.59
CA LYS A 8 -11.12 56.12 -10.44
C LYS A 8 -11.94 54.86 -10.19
N SER A 9 -11.31 53.71 -10.44
CA SER A 9 -11.86 52.39 -10.13
C SER A 9 -12.05 52.21 -8.64
N GLU A 10 -13.20 51.66 -8.28
CA GLU A 10 -13.55 51.21 -6.94
C GLU A 10 -12.70 50.02 -6.50
N THR A 11 -12.42 50.06 -5.20
CA THR A 11 -11.89 49.06 -4.27
C THR A 11 -12.21 47.61 -4.64
N VAL A 12 -11.17 46.80 -4.83
CA VAL A 12 -11.21 45.38 -4.46
C VAL A 12 -10.01 45.13 -3.56
N GLN A 13 -10.34 44.96 -2.28
CA GLN A 13 -9.45 44.60 -1.21
C GLN A 13 -9.14 43.12 -1.40
N GLU A 14 -8.05 42.80 -2.11
CA GLU A 14 -7.51 41.45 -2.15
C GLU A 14 -7.13 41.05 -0.73
N SER A 15 -8.00 40.24 -0.15
CA SER A 15 -7.77 39.56 1.10
C SER A 15 -6.71 38.52 0.78
N ASN A 16 -5.44 38.88 0.96
CA ASN A 16 -4.35 37.92 1.10
C ASN A 16 -4.66 37.08 2.35
N THR A 17 -5.50 36.06 2.18
CA THR A 17 -5.43 34.88 3.01
C THR A 17 -4.12 34.23 2.63
N GLU A 18 -3.05 34.60 3.35
CA GLU A 18 -1.91 33.72 3.55
C GLU A 18 -2.50 32.37 3.93
N LEU A 19 -2.51 31.45 2.97
CA LEU A 19 -2.72 30.05 3.27
C LEU A 19 -1.51 29.66 4.09
N ASP A 20 -1.70 29.52 5.39
CA ASP A 20 -0.75 28.89 6.30
C ASP A 20 -0.24 27.60 5.65
N ILE A 21 0.95 27.67 5.07
CA ILE A 21 1.75 26.53 4.61
C ILE A 21 2.42 25.89 5.84
N GLU A 22 1.67 25.79 6.94
CA GLU A 22 2.10 25.19 8.21
C GLU A 22 1.35 23.86 8.42
N ASN A 23 1.29 23.00 7.39
CA ASN A 23 1.07 21.55 7.60
C ASN A 23 1.27 20.66 6.36
N LEU A 24 2.21 20.98 5.48
CA LEU A 24 2.84 19.91 4.71
C LEU A 24 3.96 19.35 5.60
N PRO A 25 3.97 18.06 5.98
CA PRO A 25 5.23 17.46 6.38
C PRO A 25 6.15 17.65 5.19
N GLU A 26 7.27 18.36 5.38
CA GLU A 26 8.30 18.68 4.38
C GLU A 26 8.31 17.62 3.28
N ALA A 27 7.63 17.97 2.19
CA ALA A 27 7.19 16.99 1.22
C ALA A 27 8.39 16.63 0.35
N VAL A 28 9.10 15.58 0.75
CA VAL A 28 10.06 14.83 -0.08
C VAL A 28 11.10 15.78 -0.69
N GLU A 29 12.01 16.31 0.14
CA GLU A 29 13.02 17.29 -0.30
C GLU A 29 14.06 16.70 -1.26
N ASP A 30 14.18 15.37 -1.38
CA ASP A 30 15.24 14.76 -2.18
C ASP A 30 14.76 13.63 -3.12
N THR A 31 15.39 13.54 -4.29
CA THR A 31 15.27 12.41 -5.22
C THR A 31 15.53 11.06 -4.54
N GLN A 32 16.38 11.05 -3.51
CA GLN A 32 16.65 9.88 -2.67
C GLN A 32 15.41 9.41 -1.90
N ASP A 33 14.53 10.30 -1.47
CA ASP A 33 13.29 9.94 -0.76
C ASP A 33 12.28 9.32 -1.73
N ILE A 34 12.19 9.82 -2.97
CA ILE A 34 11.37 9.24 -4.02
C ILE A 34 11.83 7.81 -4.36
N ASP A 35 13.14 7.60 -4.50
CA ASP A 35 13.70 6.28 -4.77
C ASP A 35 13.45 5.31 -3.60
N ASN A 36 13.60 5.77 -2.35
CA ASN A 36 13.30 4.99 -1.15
C ASN A 36 11.82 4.61 -1.05
N ILE A 37 10.92 5.54 -1.38
CA ILE A 37 9.47 5.32 -1.46
C ILE A 37 9.15 4.26 -2.51
N LEU A 38 9.68 4.40 -3.73
CA LEU A 38 9.47 3.44 -4.81
C LEU A 38 10.03 2.05 -4.46
N ASN A 39 11.20 1.99 -3.82
CA ASN A 39 11.78 0.73 -3.37
C ASN A 39 10.95 0.06 -2.28
N SER A 40 10.38 0.84 -1.35
CA SER A 40 9.49 0.32 -0.31
C SER A 40 8.19 -0.24 -0.89
N LEU A 41 7.61 0.44 -1.88
CA LEU A 41 6.42 -0.04 -2.59
C LEU A 41 6.71 -1.30 -3.42
N LYS A 42 7.86 -1.35 -4.13
CA LYS A 42 8.31 -2.55 -4.86
C LYS A 42 8.54 -3.74 -3.92
N ALA A 43 9.15 -3.50 -2.76
CA ALA A 43 9.35 -4.53 -1.75
C ALA A 43 8.01 -5.07 -1.24
N LEU A 44 7.05 -4.20 -0.94
CA LEU A 44 5.71 -4.60 -0.53
C LEU A 44 5.03 -5.46 -1.62
N LEU A 45 5.04 -5.01 -2.89
CA LEU A 45 4.47 -5.77 -4.00
C LEU A 45 5.10 -7.16 -4.12
N SER A 46 6.44 -7.24 -4.04
CA SER A 46 7.15 -8.52 -4.09
C SER A 46 6.77 -9.45 -2.94
N THR A 47 6.55 -8.92 -1.73
CA THR A 47 6.06 -9.75 -0.61
C THR A 47 4.65 -10.27 -0.84
N VAL A 48 3.76 -9.48 -1.45
CA VAL A 48 2.40 -9.93 -1.82
C VAL A 48 2.46 -11.05 -2.85
N GLU A 49 3.28 -10.91 -3.90
CA GLU A 49 3.45 -11.95 -4.93
C GLU A 49 4.00 -13.26 -4.34
N LYS A 50 5.00 -13.17 -3.46
CA LYS A 50 5.53 -14.35 -2.74
C LYS A 50 4.45 -15.01 -1.89
N LEU A 51 3.64 -14.22 -1.20
CA LEU A 51 2.55 -14.72 -0.36
C LEU A 51 1.48 -15.43 -1.20
N GLN A 52 1.15 -14.90 -2.38
CA GLN A 52 0.24 -15.55 -3.32
C GLN A 52 0.77 -16.90 -3.82
N LYS A 53 2.06 -16.98 -4.18
CA LYS A 53 2.69 -18.25 -4.61
C LYS A 53 2.65 -19.29 -3.49
N ILE A 54 3.06 -18.92 -2.27
CA ILE A 54 3.06 -19.84 -1.13
C ILE A 54 1.63 -20.27 -0.79
N ARG A 55 0.63 -19.38 -0.92
CA ARG A 55 -0.77 -19.76 -0.72
C ARG A 55 -1.27 -20.78 -1.75
N GLN A 56 -0.80 -20.71 -2.99
CA GLN A 56 -1.09 -21.71 -4.01
C GLN A 56 -0.43 -23.05 -3.68
N GLU A 57 0.83 -23.03 -3.21
CA GLU A 57 1.55 -24.24 -2.75
C GLU A 57 0.86 -24.92 -1.57
N VAL A 58 0.28 -24.13 -0.65
CA VAL A 58 -0.50 -24.65 0.48
C VAL A 58 -1.73 -25.42 0.01
N GLY A 59 -2.35 -25.01 -1.09
CA GLY A 59 -3.55 -25.65 -1.63
C GLY A 59 -4.74 -25.63 -0.68
N ASP A 60 -5.78 -26.42 -0.99
CA ASP A 60 -6.94 -26.60 -0.11
C ASP A 60 -6.79 -27.85 0.76
N ILE A 61 -6.01 -27.71 1.84
CA ILE A 61 -5.79 -28.81 2.80
C ILE A 61 -6.84 -28.88 3.91
N LYS A 62 -7.69 -27.86 4.05
CA LYS A 62 -8.71 -27.80 5.11
C LYS A 62 -9.66 -29.00 5.12
N PRO A 63 -10.22 -29.47 3.98
CA PRO A 63 -11.09 -30.64 3.97
C PRO A 63 -10.32 -31.93 4.31
N LEU A 64 -9.04 -32.03 3.92
CA LEU A 64 -8.20 -33.19 4.22
C LEU A 64 -7.88 -33.29 5.72
N ILE A 65 -7.59 -32.16 6.38
CA ILE A 65 -7.41 -32.10 7.83
C ILE A 65 -8.70 -32.50 8.55
N GLY A 66 -9.85 -31.98 8.11
CA GLY A 66 -11.15 -32.32 8.70
C GLY A 66 -11.41 -33.83 8.68
N ARG A 67 -11.28 -34.45 7.50
CA ARG A 67 -11.42 -35.89 7.32
C ARG A 67 -10.46 -36.71 8.19
N MET A 68 -9.20 -36.30 8.30
CA MET A 68 -8.24 -36.96 9.21
C MET A 68 -8.65 -36.87 10.68
N LEU A 69 -9.12 -35.70 11.12
CA LEU A 69 -9.56 -35.48 12.50
C LEU A 69 -10.85 -36.26 12.83
N ASP A 70 -11.71 -36.45 11.84
CA ASP A 70 -12.93 -37.26 11.93
C ASP A 70 -12.65 -38.78 11.86
N GLY A 71 -11.38 -39.17 11.65
CA GLY A 71 -10.95 -40.56 11.62
C GLY A 71 -11.23 -41.30 10.30
N GLU A 72 -11.54 -40.57 9.23
CA GLU A 72 -11.73 -41.15 7.90
C GLU A 72 -10.40 -41.61 7.30
N LEU A 73 -10.46 -42.67 6.49
CA LEU A 73 -9.32 -43.14 5.71
C LEU A 73 -8.97 -42.09 4.64
N VAL A 74 -7.78 -41.52 4.78
CA VAL A 74 -7.19 -40.61 3.80
C VAL A 74 -6.23 -41.41 2.93
N THR A 75 -6.30 -41.24 1.62
CA THR A 75 -5.45 -41.96 0.67
C THR A 75 -4.00 -41.48 0.79
N GLY A 76 -3.04 -42.30 0.34
CA GLY A 76 -1.61 -41.93 0.41
C GLY A 76 -1.27 -40.65 -0.37
N GLU A 77 -1.97 -40.38 -1.47
CA GLU A 77 -1.81 -39.16 -2.26
C GLU A 77 -2.33 -37.92 -1.52
N GLU A 78 -3.50 -38.03 -0.90
CA GLU A 78 -4.07 -36.97 -0.06
C GLU A 78 -3.19 -36.69 1.18
N LEU A 79 -2.55 -37.72 1.74
CA LEU A 79 -1.61 -37.56 2.85
C LEU A 79 -0.33 -36.80 2.43
N GLU A 80 0.20 -37.07 1.23
CA GLU A 80 1.34 -36.32 0.69
C GLU A 80 0.96 -34.88 0.31
N GLN A 81 -0.24 -34.66 -0.22
CA GLN A 81 -0.79 -33.31 -0.42
C GLN A 81 -0.93 -32.56 0.90
N LEU A 82 -1.45 -33.23 1.94
CA LEU A 82 -1.58 -32.65 3.27
C LEU A 82 -0.21 -32.28 3.86
N LYS A 83 0.76 -33.20 3.80
CA LYS A 83 2.14 -32.96 4.26
C LYS A 83 2.80 -31.79 3.52
N THR A 84 2.59 -31.70 2.21
CA THR A 84 3.09 -30.59 1.40
C THR A 84 2.44 -29.27 1.80
N GLY A 85 1.11 -29.25 1.95
CA GLY A 85 0.39 -28.05 2.34
C GLY A 85 0.68 -27.60 3.78
N VAL A 86 0.83 -28.52 4.73
CA VAL A 86 1.22 -28.20 6.13
C VAL A 86 2.64 -27.63 6.17
N ASN A 87 3.58 -28.18 5.40
CA ASN A 87 4.91 -27.57 5.24
C ASN A 87 4.81 -26.17 4.60
N GLY A 88 3.91 -26.00 3.64
CA GLY A 88 3.56 -24.70 3.05
C GLY A 88 3.00 -23.69 4.07
N LEU A 89 2.22 -24.12 5.06
CA LEU A 89 1.67 -23.22 6.09
C LEU A 89 2.77 -22.51 6.88
N SER A 90 3.83 -23.25 7.26
CA SER A 90 4.96 -22.66 7.98
C SER A 90 5.64 -21.55 7.15
N ARG A 91 5.76 -21.76 5.83
CA ARG A 91 6.28 -20.76 4.89
C ARG A 91 5.31 -19.60 4.72
N LEU A 92 4.00 -19.87 4.72
CA LEU A 92 2.96 -18.85 4.59
C LEU A 92 2.96 -17.89 5.79
N VAL A 93 3.09 -18.42 7.01
CA VAL A 93 3.19 -17.62 8.24
C VAL A 93 4.41 -16.71 8.17
N ARG A 94 5.56 -17.23 7.74
CA ARG A 94 6.78 -16.41 7.57
C ARG A 94 6.62 -15.33 6.51
N ALA A 95 6.07 -15.67 5.35
CA ALA A 95 5.80 -14.71 4.29
C ALA A 95 4.80 -13.62 4.71
N TYR A 96 3.82 -13.96 5.55
CA TYR A 96 2.89 -12.99 6.12
C TYR A 96 3.60 -12.02 7.07
N SER A 97 4.50 -12.52 7.91
CA SER A 97 5.35 -11.67 8.76
C SER A 97 6.22 -10.73 7.92
N ASP A 98 6.82 -11.23 6.84
CA ASP A 98 7.65 -10.42 5.93
C ASP A 98 6.81 -9.35 5.22
N HIS A 99 5.60 -9.69 4.77
CA HIS A 99 4.64 -8.75 4.21
C HIS A 99 4.24 -7.67 5.23
N GLN A 100 3.95 -8.05 6.47
CA GLN A 100 3.59 -7.08 7.52
C GLN A 100 4.74 -6.11 7.79
N ALA A 101 5.98 -6.59 7.85
CA ALA A 101 7.16 -5.74 7.99
C ALA A 101 7.35 -4.80 6.79
N ALA A 102 7.13 -5.30 5.56
CA ALA A 102 7.18 -4.49 4.36
C ALA A 102 6.06 -3.43 4.32
N LEU A 103 4.87 -3.77 4.82
CA LEU A 103 3.71 -2.88 4.87
C LEU A 103 3.95 -1.71 5.83
N THR A 104 4.51 -1.98 7.02
CA THR A 104 4.90 -0.92 7.96
C THR A 104 5.93 0.02 7.35
N LYS A 105 6.93 -0.52 6.63
CA LYS A 105 7.96 0.29 5.95
C LYS A 105 7.40 1.10 4.78
N ALA A 106 6.40 0.57 4.08
CA ALA A 106 5.75 1.23 2.95
C ALA A 106 4.58 2.15 3.38
N GLN A 107 4.25 2.24 4.66
CA GLN A 107 3.18 3.09 5.18
C GLN A 107 3.41 4.60 4.90
N PRO A 108 4.59 5.19 5.12
CA PRO A 108 4.85 6.58 4.74
C PRO A 108 4.76 6.79 3.21
N ALA A 109 5.27 5.85 2.43
CA ALA A 109 5.15 5.85 0.97
C ALA A 109 3.69 5.84 0.50
N ARG A 110 2.81 5.09 1.19
CA ARG A 110 1.38 5.06 0.91
C ARG A 110 0.67 6.37 1.27
N GLN A 111 1.02 6.98 2.39
CA GLN A 111 0.44 8.25 2.81
C GLN A 111 0.75 9.39 1.82
N LEU A 112 1.99 9.44 1.33
CA LEU A 112 2.39 10.39 0.29
C LEU A 112 1.67 10.13 -1.04
N LEU A 113 1.55 8.86 -1.46
CA LEU A 113 0.80 8.51 -2.66
C LEU A 113 -0.69 8.92 -2.54
N ASP A 114 -1.31 8.65 -1.39
CA ASP A 114 -2.70 9.02 -1.12
C ASP A 114 -2.91 10.54 -1.12
N GLN A 115 -1.93 11.32 -0.65
CA GLN A 115 -1.98 12.78 -0.67
C GLN A 115 -1.92 13.31 -2.11
N VAL A 116 -0.95 12.85 -2.92
CA VAL A 116 -0.83 13.23 -4.33
C VAL A 116 -2.08 12.84 -5.14
N LEU A 117 -2.66 11.68 -4.86
CA LEU A 117 -3.89 11.21 -5.53
C LEU A 117 -5.14 12.00 -5.12
N LYS A 118 -5.20 12.52 -3.89
CA LYS A 118 -6.29 13.39 -3.43
C LYS A 118 -6.18 14.80 -4.00
N GLU A 119 -4.98 15.36 -4.07
CA GLU A 119 -4.72 16.66 -4.69
C GLU A 119 -5.11 16.65 -6.19
N ARG A 120 -4.78 15.58 -6.92
CA ARG A 120 -5.18 15.37 -8.33
C ARG A 120 -6.68 15.21 -8.59
N LYS A 121 -7.51 14.98 -7.56
CA LYS A 121 -8.97 14.83 -7.68
C LYS A 121 -9.73 16.13 -7.36
N ALA A 122 -9.04 17.15 -6.86
CA ALA A 122 -9.61 18.43 -6.48
C ALA A 122 -9.54 19.49 -7.60
N ASP A 123 -8.85 19.19 -8.70
CA ASP A 123 -8.83 19.93 -9.98
C ASP A 123 -9.78 19.27 -11.01
#